data_AF-A0A7S0LP03-F1
#
_entry.id   AF-A0A7S0LP03-F1
#
_cell.length_a   1.000
_cell.length_b   1.000
_cell.length_c   1.000
_cell.angle_alpha   90.00
_cell.angle_beta   90.00
_cell.angle_gamma   90.00
#
_symmetry.space_group_name_H-M   'P 1'
#
loop_
_entity.id
_entity.type
_entity.pdbx_description
1 polymer ?
#
loop_
_entity_poly.entity_id
_entity_poly.type
_entity_poly.pdbx_seq_one_letter_code
_entity_poly.pdbx_strand_id
1 'polypeptide(L)'
;SARSASLKMASAAHISRVKTCYRRLLKHSLYKSITPENFLPVATEIRSKFEANRHVQDTSAQEKLLSKAEKLASANIHPHPYRNIDAPGSSRFQRNPLHGKHTVIDD
;
A
#
# COMPACT_ATOMS: atom_id res chain seq x y z
N SER A 1 8.46 17.49 -26.69
CA SER A 1 9.72 18.02 -26.12
C SER A 1 10.12 17.17 -24.91
N ALA A 2 11.38 16.77 -24.79
CA ALA A 2 11.85 15.85 -23.75
C ALA A 2 11.65 16.37 -22.31
N ARG A 3 11.77 17.69 -22.11
CA ARG A 3 11.59 18.35 -20.79
C ARG A 3 10.17 18.18 -20.22
N SER A 4 9.15 18.24 -21.07
CA SER A 4 7.76 18.07 -20.61
C SER A 4 7.43 16.61 -20.28
N ALA A 5 8.06 15.64 -20.96
CA ALA A 5 7.93 14.23 -20.62
C ALA A 5 8.57 13.92 -19.25
N SER A 6 9.75 14.47 -18.96
CA SER A 6 10.42 14.31 -17.67
C SER A 6 9.58 14.83 -16.48
N LEU A 7 8.95 16.00 -16.62
CA LEU A 7 8.10 16.58 -15.57
C LEU A 7 6.85 15.72 -15.32
N LYS A 8 6.24 15.18 -16.38
CA LYS A 8 5.12 14.24 -16.26
C LYS A 8 5.52 12.97 -15.53
N MET A 9 6.69 12.41 -15.83
CA MET A 9 7.23 11.22 -15.15
C MET A 9 7.47 11.48 -13.66
N ALA A 10 8.05 12.63 -13.29
CA ALA A 10 8.27 13.01 -11.90
C ALA A 10 6.94 13.15 -11.11
N SER A 11 5.93 13.79 -11.72
CA SER A 11 4.59 13.89 -11.15
C SER A 11 3.92 12.51 -10.99
N ALA A 12 4.02 11.64 -12.00
CA ALA A 12 3.48 10.27 -11.93
C ALA A 12 4.15 9.43 -10.83
N ALA A 13 5.47 9.56 -10.67
CA ALA A 13 6.21 8.89 -9.61
C ALA A 13 5.76 9.36 -8.22
N HIS A 14 5.61 10.67 -8.02
CA HIS A 14 5.10 11.24 -6.77
C HIS A 14 3.67 10.73 -6.47
N ILE A 15 2.76 10.76 -7.45
CA ILE A 15 1.39 10.25 -7.30
C ILE A 15 1.40 8.77 -6.89
N SER A 16 2.25 7.94 -7.52
CA SER A 16 2.38 6.52 -7.17
C SER A 16 2.85 6.32 -5.74
N ARG A 17 3.81 7.14 -5.28
CA ARG A 17 4.35 7.10 -3.92
C ARG A 17 3.29 7.50 -2.89
N VAL A 18 2.56 8.60 -3.13
CA VAL A 18 1.43 9.03 -2.31
C VAL A 18 0.36 7.94 -2.21
N LYS A 19 -0.05 7.35 -3.36
CA LYS A 19 -1.02 6.24 -3.39
C LYS A 19 -0.54 5.03 -2.61
N THR A 20 0.74 4.71 -2.68
CA THR A 20 1.33 3.58 -1.96
C THR A 20 1.37 3.84 -0.45
N CYS A 21 1.75 5.06 -0.04
CA CYS A 21 1.71 5.47 1.37
C CYS A 21 0.27 5.42 1.92
N TYR A 22 -0.71 5.97 1.20
CA TYR A 22 -2.12 5.93 1.58
C TYR A 22 -2.65 4.51 1.75
N ARG A 23 -2.39 3.63 0.77
CA ARG A 23 -2.76 2.21 0.85
C ARG A 23 -2.13 1.53 2.05
N ARG A 24 -0.85 1.79 2.34
CA ARG A 24 -0.14 1.22 3.51
C ARG A 24 -0.79 1.65 4.82
N LEU A 25 -1.07 2.94 4.99
CA LEU A 25 -1.72 3.48 6.20
C LEU A 25 -3.08 2.82 6.44
N LEU A 26 -3.95 2.76 5.43
CA LEU A 26 -5.25 2.10 5.54
C LEU A 26 -5.12 0.61 5.85
N LYS A 27 -4.16 -0.07 5.21
CA LYS A 27 -3.95 -1.50 5.43
C LYS A 27 -3.47 -1.78 6.85
N HIS A 28 -2.56 -0.95 7.37
CA HIS A 28 -2.05 -1.08 8.73
C HIS A 28 -3.11 -0.75 9.79
N SER A 29 -3.96 0.26 9.57
CA SER A 29 -5.09 0.51 10.47
C SER A 29 -6.09 -0.64 10.43
N LEU A 30 -6.40 -1.17 9.25
CA LEU A 30 -7.28 -2.34 9.11
C LEU A 30 -6.75 -3.55 9.88
N TYR A 31 -5.45 -3.82 9.85
CA TYR A 31 -4.86 -4.93 10.59
C TYR A 31 -4.90 -4.76 12.11
N LYS A 32 -4.89 -3.52 12.60
CA LYS A 32 -5.02 -3.22 14.03
C LYS A 32 -6.47 -3.29 14.50
N SER A 33 -7.42 -3.00 13.61
CA SER A 33 -8.84 -3.06 13.90
C SER A 33 -9.38 -4.48 13.79
N ILE A 34 -10.12 -4.93 14.81
CA ILE A 34 -10.78 -6.24 14.79
C ILE A 34 -12.11 -6.16 14.02
N THR A 35 -12.85 -5.06 14.19
CA THR A 35 -14.19 -4.85 13.61
C THR A 35 -14.22 -3.64 12.66
N PRO A 36 -15.17 -3.60 11.70
CA PRO A 36 -15.36 -2.45 10.81
C PRO A 36 -15.66 -1.14 11.55
N GLU A 37 -16.44 -1.20 12.64
CA GLU A 37 -16.81 -0.03 13.45
C GLU A 37 -15.58 0.68 14.03
N ASN A 38 -14.53 -0.06 14.38
CA ASN A 38 -13.27 0.50 14.86
C ASN A 38 -12.40 1.03 13.71
N PHE A 39 -12.53 0.45 12.52
CA PHE A 39 -11.73 0.81 11.35
C PHE A 39 -12.25 2.08 10.65
N LEU A 40 -13.55 2.19 10.44
CA LEU A 40 -14.20 3.27 9.69
C LEU A 40 -13.84 4.69 10.19
N PRO A 41 -13.89 5.02 11.50
CA PRO A 41 -13.51 6.36 11.97
C PRO A 41 -12.04 6.66 11.67
N VAL A 42 -11.14 5.70 11.91
CA VAL A 42 -9.71 5.84 11.62
C VAL A 42 -9.45 6.02 10.13
N ALA A 43 -10.12 5.25 9.28
CA ALA A 43 -10.00 5.35 7.83
C ALA A 43 -10.49 6.70 7.30
N THR A 44 -11.58 7.22 7.88
CA THR A 44 -12.14 8.54 7.55
C THR A 44 -11.17 9.65 7.96
N GLU A 45 -10.55 9.54 9.13
CA GLU A 45 -9.53 10.49 9.59
C GLU A 45 -8.27 10.47 8.70
N ILE A 46 -7.82 9.28 8.29
CA ILE A 46 -6.71 9.18 7.33
C ILE A 46 -7.11 9.89 6.03
N ARG A 47 -8.31 9.64 5.51
CA ARG A 47 -8.78 10.29 4.29
C ARG A 47 -8.85 11.81 4.43
N SER A 48 -9.42 12.32 5.52
CA SER A 48 -9.54 13.77 5.74
C SER A 48 -8.18 14.45 5.77
N LYS A 49 -7.16 13.83 6.39
CA LYS A 49 -5.78 14.33 6.38
C LYS A 49 -5.18 14.41 4.98
N PHE A 50 -5.46 13.44 4.10
CA PHE A 50 -4.97 13.48 2.72
C PHE A 50 -5.72 14.52 1.87
N GLU A 51 -7.05 14.62 2.00
CA GLU A 51 -7.83 15.62 1.27
C GLU A 51 -7.48 17.05 1.68
N ALA A 52 -7.23 17.29 2.99
CA ALA A 52 -6.78 18.60 3.48
C ALA A 52 -5.47 19.08 2.84
N ASN A 53 -4.61 18.16 2.40
CA ASN A 53 -3.30 18.48 1.79
C ASN A 53 -3.28 18.29 0.26
N ARG A 54 -4.44 18.08 -0.38
CA ARG A 54 -4.52 17.74 -1.81
C ARG A 54 -4.04 18.84 -2.75
N HIS A 55 -4.18 20.10 -2.35
CA HIS A 55 -3.95 21.27 -3.20
C HIS A 55 -2.63 22.01 -2.92
N VAL A 56 -1.74 21.42 -2.11
CA VAL A 56 -0.42 21.99 -1.82
C VAL A 56 0.40 22.04 -3.12
N GLN A 57 0.85 23.22 -3.54
CA GLN A 57 1.58 23.41 -4.80
C GLN A 57 3.11 23.34 -4.63
N ASP A 58 3.62 23.70 -3.44
CA ASP A 58 5.05 23.68 -3.17
C ASP A 58 5.58 22.24 -3.06
N THR A 59 6.55 21.90 -3.91
CA THR A 59 7.18 20.57 -3.96
C THR A 59 7.94 20.25 -2.68
N SER A 60 8.58 21.25 -2.05
CA SER A 60 9.30 21.03 -0.78
C SER A 60 8.34 20.68 0.35
N ALA A 61 7.23 21.40 0.44
CA ALA A 61 6.15 21.10 1.37
C ALA A 61 5.53 19.70 1.11
N GLN A 62 5.26 19.33 -0.14
CA GLN A 62 4.75 18.01 -0.51
C GLN A 62 5.66 16.88 -0.01
N GLU A 63 6.98 16.99 -0.23
CA GLU A 63 7.93 15.97 0.20
C GLU A 63 8.06 15.89 1.73
N LYS A 64 8.00 17.02 2.45
CA LYS A 64 7.97 17.03 3.92
C LYS A 64 6.73 16.33 4.46
N LEU A 65 5.56 16.60 3.88
CA LEU A 65 4.29 15.97 4.27
C LEU A 65 4.31 14.46 3.99
N LEU A 66 4.80 14.06 2.81
CA LEU A 66 4.91 12.66 2.43
C LEU A 66 5.91 11.91 3.33
N SER A 67 7.06 12.51 3.64
CA SER A 67 8.03 11.93 4.58
C SER A 67 7.43 11.72 5.98
N LYS A 68 6.65 12.70 6.47
CA LYS A 68 5.93 12.56 7.74
C LYS A 68 4.92 11.41 7.69
N ALA A 69 4.16 11.30 6.60
CA ALA A 69 3.18 10.23 6.41
C ALA A 69 3.85 8.85 6.32
N GLU A 70 4.99 8.73 5.64
CA GLU A 70 5.77 7.50 5.54
C GLU A 70 6.31 7.07 6.90
N LYS A 71 6.83 8.00 7.70
CA LYS A 71 7.25 7.74 9.09
C LYS A 71 6.10 7.19 9.94
N LEU A 72 4.90 7.79 9.81
CA LEU A 72 3.70 7.31 10.50
C LEU A 72 3.29 5.91 10.02
N ALA A 73 3.39 5.64 8.72
CA ALA A 73 3.07 4.32 8.16
C ALA A 73 4.02 3.24 8.70
N SER A 74 5.32 3.55 8.77
CA SER A 74 6.35 2.65 9.32
C SER A 74 6.20 2.44 10.83
N ALA A 75 5.84 3.46 11.58
CA ALA A 75 5.62 3.35 13.02
C ALA A 75 4.39 2.48 13.37
N ASN A 76 3.40 2.43 12.48
CA ASN A 76 2.13 1.73 12.71
C ASN A 76 2.09 0.31 12.15
N ILE A 77 3.24 -0.30 11.85
CA ILE A 77 3.30 -1.68 11.37
C ILE A 77 2.79 -2.63 12.48
N HIS A 78 1.85 -3.50 12.13
CA HIS A 78 1.41 -4.57 13.01
C HIS A 78 2.42 -5.74 12.96
N PRO A 79 2.81 -6.36 14.10
CA PRO A 79 3.80 -7.43 14.14
C PRO A 79 3.44 -8.66 13.26
N HIS A 80 2.15 -9.00 13.14
CA HIS A 80 1.69 -10.15 12.36
C HIS A 80 0.57 -9.77 11.38
N PRO A 81 0.89 -9.06 10.29
CA PRO A 81 -0.13 -8.53 9.38
C PRO A 81 -0.91 -9.65 8.68
N TYR A 82 -2.21 -9.44 8.46
CA TYR A 82 -3.03 -10.39 7.70
C TYR A 82 -2.46 -10.60 6.29
N ARG A 83 -2.29 -11.86 5.93
CA ARG A 83 -1.81 -12.31 4.63
C ARG A 83 -2.84 -13.25 4.02
N ASN A 84 -3.12 -13.06 2.73
CA ASN A 84 -4.00 -13.98 2.00
C ASN A 84 -3.48 -15.41 2.11
N ILE A 85 -4.41 -16.36 2.16
CA ILE A 85 -4.12 -17.77 2.45
C ILE A 85 -3.17 -18.40 1.38
N ASP A 86 -3.26 -17.94 0.13
CA ASP A 86 -2.38 -18.34 -0.99
C ASP A 86 -1.09 -17.54 -1.13
N ALA A 87 -0.92 -16.44 -0.39
CA ALA A 87 0.24 -15.59 -0.58
C ALA A 87 1.49 -16.21 0.06
N PRO A 88 2.70 -15.96 -0.48
CA PRO A 88 3.94 -16.51 0.05
C PRO A 88 4.09 -16.33 1.56
N GLY A 89 4.41 -17.38 2.31
CA GLY A 89 4.54 -17.33 3.77
C GLY A 89 3.22 -17.33 4.55
N SER A 90 2.10 -17.70 3.90
CA SER A 90 0.83 -18.01 4.55
C SER A 90 0.68 -19.52 4.76
N SER A 91 -0.33 -19.95 5.52
CA SER A 91 -0.50 -21.35 5.94
C SER A 91 -0.85 -22.34 4.81
N ARG A 92 -1.51 -21.88 3.73
CA ARG A 92 -1.85 -22.75 2.57
C ARG A 92 -0.90 -22.55 1.39
N PHE A 93 0.05 -21.63 1.50
CA PHE A 93 1.01 -21.40 0.43
C PHE A 93 1.78 -22.69 0.14
N GLN A 94 1.83 -23.09 -1.14
CA GLN A 94 2.49 -24.32 -1.58
C GLN A 94 1.99 -25.62 -0.89
N ARG A 95 0.78 -25.62 -0.33
CA ARG A 95 0.18 -26.87 0.20
C ARG A 95 -0.14 -27.88 -0.90
N ASN A 96 -0.54 -27.39 -2.07
CA ASN A 96 -0.74 -28.18 -3.28
C ASN A 96 -0.09 -27.45 -4.46
N PRO A 97 1.24 -27.50 -4.61
CA PRO A 97 1.88 -26.95 -5.79
C PRO A 97 1.38 -27.75 -7.00
N LEU A 98 1.19 -27.07 -8.14
CA LEU A 98 1.01 -27.79 -9.40
C LEU A 98 2.20 -28.74 -9.53
N HIS A 99 1.95 -30.05 -9.43
CA HIS A 99 2.94 -31.02 -9.84
C HIS A 99 3.29 -30.70 -11.30
N GLY A 100 4.55 -30.90 -11.68
CA GLY A 100 4.95 -30.71 -13.09
C GLY A 100 3.94 -31.41 -13.99
N LYS A 101 3.67 -30.85 -15.18
CA LYS A 101 2.81 -31.53 -16.15
C LYS A 101 3.41 -32.93 -16.33
N HIS A 102 2.76 -33.96 -15.80
CA HIS A 102 3.16 -35.33 -16.10
C HIS A 102 2.86 -35.48 -17.59
N THR A 103 3.88 -35.34 -18.43
CA THR A 103 3.79 -35.67 -19.86
C THR A 103 3.84 -37.18 -20.08
N VAL A 104 3.84 -37.95 -18.99
CA VAL A 104 3.84 -39.40 -19.00
C VAL A 104 2.38 -39.86 -19.12
N ILE A 105 1.85 -39.76 -20.33
CA ILE A 105 0.89 -40.75 -20.83
C ILE A 105 1.80 -41.80 -21.44
N ASP A 106 2.29 -42.73 -20.62
CA ASP A 106 2.87 -43.96 -21.16
C ASP A 106 1.69 -44.84 -21.61
N ASP A 107 1.84 -45.43 -22.79
CA ASP A 107 0.85 -46.17 -23.60
C ASP A 107 -0.01 -47.21 -22.84
#